data_AF-A0A1H6W073-F1
#
_entry.id   AF-A0A1H6W073-F1
#
_cell.length_a   1.000
_cell.length_b   1.000
_cell.length_c   1.000
_cell.angle_alpha   90.00
_cell.angle_beta   90.00
_cell.angle_gamma   90.00
#
_symmetry.space_group_name_H-M   'P 1'
#
loop_
_entity.id
_entity.type
_entity.pdbx_description
1 polymer ?
#
loop_
_entity_poly.entity_id
_entity_poly.type
_entity_poly.pdbx_seq_one_letter_code
_entity_poly.pdbx_strand_id
1 'polypeptide(L)'
;MIITISIAILFSLNYLKKDSWDENAEQLRHSFDIISGTAVIDDLSQWTPFDWDVMYSFRPYVSKERVYEVVGYKWDNISETVNENMNQIVFLKDNDVICYLYGYPNNTGLEFGFGEYEGDYIKFNSNDLIPFNSTFDDKNQIRHFNYIKE
;
A
#
# COMPACT_ATOMS: atom_id res chain seq x y z
N MET A 1 -43.15 -21.08 -4.75
CA MET A 1 -42.46 -20.10 -3.90
C MET A 1 -41.11 -20.67 -3.49
N ILE A 2 -40.08 -20.59 -4.33
CA ILE A 2 -38.68 -20.87 -3.95
C ILE A 2 -37.77 -20.08 -4.92
N ILE A 3 -37.61 -18.77 -4.70
CA ILE A 3 -36.47 -18.00 -5.26
C ILE A 3 -36.16 -16.86 -4.26
N THR A 4 -35.67 -17.20 -3.08
CA THR A 4 -35.13 -16.20 -2.14
C THR A 4 -33.85 -16.66 -1.44
N ILE A 5 -33.55 -17.97 -1.45
CA ILE A 5 -32.38 -18.52 -0.75
C ILE A 5 -31.06 -18.25 -1.50
N SER A 6 -31.08 -18.13 -2.83
CA SER A 6 -29.86 -17.98 -3.65
C SER A 6 -29.13 -16.65 -3.45
N ILE A 7 -29.88 -15.55 -3.23
CA ILE A 7 -29.27 -14.21 -3.05
C ILE A 7 -28.61 -14.11 -1.69
N ALA A 8 -29.25 -14.60 -0.62
CA ALA A 8 -28.65 -14.62 0.71
C ALA A 8 -27.36 -15.46 0.77
N ILE A 9 -27.29 -16.57 0.01
CA ILE A 9 -26.08 -17.41 -0.11
C ILE A 9 -24.97 -16.69 -0.91
N LEU A 10 -25.31 -15.99 -2.00
CA LEU A 10 -24.31 -15.18 -2.74
C LEU A 10 -23.75 -14.03 -1.88
N PHE A 11 -24.60 -13.35 -1.11
CA PHE A 11 -24.16 -12.28 -0.20
C PHE A 11 -23.32 -12.82 0.96
N SER A 12 -23.61 -14.01 1.47
CA SER A 12 -22.81 -14.62 2.55
C SER A 12 -21.48 -15.21 2.08
N LEU A 13 -21.33 -15.56 0.80
CA LEU A 13 -20.04 -15.96 0.22
C LEU A 13 -19.08 -14.77 -0.02
N ASN A 14 -19.60 -13.55 -0.19
CA ASN A 14 -18.77 -12.34 -0.28
C ASN A 14 -18.25 -11.86 1.08
N TYR A 15 -18.87 -12.28 2.19
CA TYR A 15 -18.50 -11.81 3.54
C TYR A 15 -17.30 -12.54 4.15
N LEU A 16 -16.79 -13.58 3.48
CA LEU A 16 -15.65 -14.39 3.94
C LEU A 16 -14.40 -14.24 3.05
N LYS A 17 -14.46 -13.41 2.01
CA LYS A 17 -13.26 -13.03 1.28
C LYS A 17 -12.48 -12.08 2.17
N LYS A 18 -11.29 -12.50 2.61
CA LYS A 18 -10.27 -11.56 3.03
C LYS A 18 -10.13 -10.53 1.91
N ASP A 19 -10.16 -9.26 2.27
CA ASP A 19 -10.15 -8.22 1.25
C ASP A 19 -8.88 -8.36 0.42
N SER A 20 -9.01 -8.35 -0.91
CA SER A 20 -7.89 -8.63 -1.81
C SER A 20 -6.71 -7.68 -1.60
N TRP A 21 -6.97 -6.47 -1.07
CA TRP A 21 -5.93 -5.52 -0.72
C TRP A 21 -5.06 -5.92 0.47
N ASP A 22 -5.58 -6.67 1.44
CA ASP A 22 -4.80 -7.17 2.57
C ASP A 22 -3.91 -8.34 2.14
N GLU A 23 -4.40 -9.19 1.23
CA GLU A 23 -3.58 -10.25 0.64
C GLU A 23 -2.43 -9.68 -0.18
N ASN A 24 -2.72 -8.69 -1.01
CA ASN A 24 -1.71 -8.00 -1.80
C ASN A 24 -0.71 -7.22 -0.94
N ALA A 25 -1.16 -6.58 0.15
CA ALA A 25 -0.25 -5.91 1.08
C ALA A 25 0.74 -6.90 1.74
N GLU A 26 0.27 -8.08 2.15
CA GLU A 26 1.16 -9.14 2.66
C GLU A 26 2.11 -9.67 1.58
N GLN A 27 1.63 -9.89 0.36
CA GLN A 27 2.49 -10.33 -0.75
C GLN A 27 3.56 -9.28 -1.10
N LEU A 28 3.19 -7.99 -1.11
CA LEU A 28 4.13 -6.89 -1.32
C LEU A 28 5.18 -6.85 -0.22
N ARG A 29 4.81 -7.09 1.05
CA ARG A 29 5.79 -7.16 2.14
C ARG A 29 6.81 -8.27 1.91
N HIS A 30 6.32 -9.47 1.60
CA HIS A 30 7.15 -10.65 1.42
C HIS A 30 8.01 -10.62 0.15
N SER A 31 7.64 -9.86 -0.88
CA SER A 31 8.44 -9.76 -2.09
C SER A 31 9.85 -9.23 -1.79
N PHE A 32 10.00 -8.38 -0.77
CA PHE A 32 11.27 -7.78 -0.38
C PHE A 32 12.13 -8.63 0.57
N ASP A 33 11.66 -9.79 1.02
CA ASP A 33 12.38 -10.67 1.96
C ASP A 33 13.68 -11.23 1.35
N ILE A 34 13.75 -11.33 0.02
CA ILE A 34 14.94 -11.85 -0.68
C ILE A 34 16.07 -10.82 -0.78
N ILE A 35 15.81 -9.53 -0.51
CA ILE A 35 16.84 -8.49 -0.55
C ILE A 35 17.72 -8.64 0.69
N SER A 36 19.04 -8.68 0.52
CA SER A 36 19.97 -8.74 1.65
C SER A 36 20.71 -7.41 1.81
N GLY A 37 20.93 -7.00 3.06
CA GLY A 37 21.70 -5.80 3.39
C GLY A 37 21.19 -4.53 2.72
N THR A 38 22.14 -3.71 2.27
CA THR A 38 21.88 -2.48 1.51
C THR A 38 21.79 -2.80 0.02
N ALA A 39 20.77 -2.27 -0.66
CA ALA A 39 20.54 -2.48 -2.08
C ALA A 39 20.02 -1.20 -2.74
N VAL A 40 20.31 -1.04 -4.02
CA VAL A 40 19.61 -0.06 -4.87
C VAL A 40 18.51 -0.81 -5.61
N ILE A 41 17.31 -0.28 -5.54
CA ILE A 41 16.13 -0.76 -6.26
C ILE A 41 15.90 0.22 -7.39
N ASP A 42 16.07 -0.22 -8.63
CA ASP A 42 15.90 0.63 -9.80
C ASP A 42 14.43 1.01 -10.03
N ASP A 43 13.52 0.09 -9.71
CA ASP A 43 12.08 0.30 -9.86
C ASP A 43 11.27 -0.59 -8.91
N LEU A 44 10.37 0.03 -8.12
CA LEU A 44 9.41 -0.65 -7.25
C LEU A 44 8.53 -1.67 -7.99
N SER A 45 8.24 -1.43 -9.27
CA SER A 45 7.38 -2.32 -10.06
C SER A 45 7.95 -3.73 -10.16
N GLN A 46 9.27 -3.90 -10.09
CA GLN A 46 9.93 -5.22 -10.09
C GLN A 46 9.61 -6.06 -8.84
N TRP A 47 9.15 -5.41 -7.77
CA TRP A 47 8.87 -6.00 -6.47
C TRP A 47 7.39 -5.98 -6.12
N THR A 48 6.54 -5.50 -7.03
CA THR A 48 5.10 -5.40 -6.80
C THR A 48 4.42 -6.63 -7.41
N PRO A 49 3.92 -7.61 -6.63
CA PRO A 49 3.50 -8.92 -7.13
C PRO A 49 2.08 -8.94 -7.74
N PHE A 50 1.54 -7.78 -8.10
CA PHE A 50 0.20 -7.60 -8.62
C PHE A 50 0.17 -6.46 -9.64
N ASP A 51 -0.80 -6.48 -10.53
CA ASP A 51 -1.01 -5.42 -11.51
C ASP A 51 -1.61 -4.18 -10.84
N TRP A 52 -1.09 -3.00 -11.16
CA TRP A 52 -1.57 -1.71 -10.68
C TRP A 52 -1.44 -0.65 -11.78
N ASP A 53 -2.21 0.43 -11.67
CA ASP A 53 -2.18 1.57 -12.59
C ASP A 53 -1.67 2.83 -11.91
N VAL A 54 -2.06 3.03 -10.64
CA VAL A 54 -1.73 4.21 -9.84
C VAL A 54 -1.34 3.80 -8.43
N MET A 55 -0.28 4.40 -7.91
CA MET A 55 0.10 4.35 -6.50
C MET A 55 0.04 5.76 -5.91
N TYR A 56 -0.60 5.88 -4.74
CA TYR A 56 -0.53 7.07 -3.90
C TYR A 56 0.27 6.76 -2.64
N SER A 57 1.21 7.64 -2.29
CA SER A 57 1.75 7.73 -0.94
C SER A 57 1.19 9.00 -0.29
N PHE A 58 0.54 8.89 0.85
CA PHE A 58 0.01 10.04 1.57
C PHE A 58 1.00 10.55 2.61
N ARG A 59 1.07 11.88 2.75
CA ARG A 59 1.83 12.52 3.81
C ARG A 59 1.21 12.14 5.16
N PRO A 60 2.02 12.02 6.23
CA PRO A 60 1.49 11.83 7.56
C PRO A 60 0.45 12.89 7.94
N TYR A 61 -0.54 12.44 8.70
CA TYR A 61 -1.68 13.20 9.23
C TYR A 61 -2.71 13.69 8.21
N VAL A 62 -2.64 13.23 6.96
CA VAL A 62 -3.74 13.48 6.01
C VAL A 62 -5.01 12.80 6.51
N SER A 63 -6.12 13.54 6.50
CA SER A 63 -7.38 13.01 7.02
C SER A 63 -7.89 11.86 6.15
N LYS A 64 -8.58 10.90 6.77
CA LYS A 64 -9.15 9.77 6.02
C LYS A 64 -10.16 10.24 4.98
N GLU A 65 -10.91 11.30 5.26
CA GLU A 65 -11.83 11.92 4.30
C GLU A 65 -11.10 12.41 3.06
N ARG A 66 -9.91 13.02 3.24
CA ARG A 66 -9.08 13.49 2.13
C ARG A 66 -8.50 12.32 1.33
N VAL A 67 -8.07 11.25 2.00
CA VAL A 67 -7.64 10.01 1.33
C VAL A 67 -8.76 9.44 0.46
N TYR A 68 -9.97 9.32 0.98
CA TYR A 68 -11.12 8.84 0.20
C TYR A 68 -11.47 9.75 -0.97
N GLU A 69 -11.35 11.07 -0.81
CA GLU A 69 -11.56 12.03 -1.91
C GLU A 69 -10.54 11.84 -3.03
N VAL A 70 -9.26 11.66 -2.68
CA VAL A 70 -8.16 11.45 -3.64
C VAL A 70 -8.28 10.09 -4.34
N VAL A 71 -8.59 9.03 -3.60
CA VAL A 71 -8.82 7.68 -4.13
C VAL A 71 -10.11 7.61 -4.96
N GLY A 72 -11.12 8.40 -4.59
CA GLY A 72 -12.38 8.55 -5.32
C GLY A 72 -13.57 7.81 -4.71
N TYR A 73 -13.36 6.98 -3.69
CA TYR A 73 -14.42 6.27 -2.97
C TYR A 73 -13.96 5.76 -1.59
N LYS A 74 -14.91 5.26 -0.79
CA LYS A 74 -14.65 4.61 0.49
C LYS A 74 -14.63 3.09 0.29
N TRP A 75 -13.46 2.47 0.37
CA TRP A 75 -13.31 1.02 0.20
C TRP A 75 -13.41 0.27 1.54
N ASP A 76 -13.01 0.91 2.64
CA ASP A 76 -13.02 0.34 3.99
C ASP A 76 -13.20 1.47 5.04
N ASN A 77 -13.04 1.16 6.33
CA ASN A 77 -12.95 2.10 7.43
C ASN A 77 -11.48 2.33 7.84
N ILE A 78 -10.73 3.00 6.98
CA ILE A 78 -9.31 3.29 7.20
C ILE A 78 -9.09 4.27 8.37
N SER A 79 -7.88 4.23 8.90
CA SER A 79 -7.40 5.14 9.93
C SER A 79 -6.42 6.16 9.37
N GLU A 80 -6.32 7.30 10.04
CA GLU A 80 -5.30 8.32 9.79
C GLU A 80 -3.99 7.90 10.43
N THR A 81 -2.87 8.19 9.77
CA THR A 81 -1.57 8.08 10.43
C THR A 81 -1.49 9.07 11.57
N VAL A 82 -0.92 8.64 12.70
CA VAL A 82 -0.71 9.48 13.88
C VAL A 82 0.77 9.73 14.17
N ASN A 83 1.64 9.28 13.27
CA ASN A 83 3.09 9.38 13.39
C ASN A 83 3.72 9.54 12.00
N GLU A 84 4.79 10.32 11.93
CA GLU A 84 5.53 10.61 10.68
C GLU A 84 6.10 9.37 10.00
N ASN A 85 6.36 8.31 10.76
CA ASN A 85 7.02 7.10 10.24
C ASN A 85 6.00 6.02 9.82
N MET A 86 4.70 6.30 9.87
CA MET A 86 3.68 5.33 9.43
C MET A 86 3.50 5.37 7.92
N ASN A 87 3.44 4.20 7.30
CA ASN A 87 3.05 4.11 5.90
C ASN A 87 1.54 4.41 5.75
N GLN A 88 1.19 5.10 4.66
CA GLN A 88 -0.17 5.20 4.15
C GLN A 88 -0.11 5.21 2.62
N ILE A 89 0.05 4.01 2.04
CA ILE A 89 0.25 3.81 0.61
C ILE A 89 -0.91 3.01 0.03
N VAL A 90 -1.48 3.48 -1.07
CA VAL A 90 -2.64 2.88 -1.73
C VAL A 90 -2.29 2.61 -3.19
N PHE A 91 -2.47 1.37 -3.64
CA PHE A 91 -2.41 1.01 -5.06
C PHE A 91 -3.81 0.79 -5.60
N LEU A 92 -4.03 1.25 -6.83
CA LEU A 92 -5.28 1.10 -7.56
C LEU A 92 -5.05 0.35 -8.88
N LYS A 93 -6.04 -0.45 -9.27
CA LYS A 93 -6.18 -1.06 -10.58
C LYS A 93 -7.61 -0.82 -11.08
N ASP A 94 -7.78 -0.27 -12.27
CA ASP A 94 -9.10 0.03 -12.85
C ASP A 94 -10.00 0.88 -11.91
N ASN A 95 -9.37 1.75 -11.10
CA ASN A 95 -9.95 2.56 -10.01
C ASN A 95 -10.39 1.80 -8.75
N ASP A 96 -10.17 0.50 -8.66
CA ASP A 96 -10.38 -0.27 -7.42
C ASP A 96 -9.07 -0.31 -6.61
N VAL A 97 -9.18 -0.13 -5.29
CA VAL A 97 -8.08 -0.32 -4.33
C VAL A 97 -7.74 -1.80 -4.28
N ILE A 98 -6.51 -2.11 -4.68
CA ILE A 98 -5.99 -3.48 -4.76
C ILE A 98 -4.84 -3.74 -3.81
N CYS A 99 -4.27 -2.73 -3.15
CA CYS A 99 -3.32 -2.91 -2.06
C CYS A 99 -3.37 -1.67 -1.15
N TYR A 100 -3.46 -1.89 0.16
CA TYR A 100 -3.37 -0.82 1.16
C TYR A 100 -2.29 -1.15 2.19
N LEU A 101 -1.12 -0.52 2.04
CA LEU A 101 -0.03 -0.66 3.00
C LEU A 101 -0.11 0.46 4.02
N TYR A 102 -0.61 0.12 5.21
CA TYR A 102 -0.83 1.06 6.30
C TYR A 102 -0.21 0.60 7.62
N GLY A 103 0.32 1.56 8.37
CA GLY A 103 0.71 1.36 9.76
C GLY A 103 2.20 1.53 10.02
N TYR A 104 2.60 1.18 11.24
CA TYR A 104 3.98 1.32 11.69
C TYR A 104 4.91 0.32 10.99
N PRO A 105 6.16 0.71 10.70
CA PRO A 105 7.20 -0.19 10.22
C PRO A 105 7.42 -1.39 11.15
N ASN A 106 7.29 -1.21 12.47
CA ASN A 106 7.36 -2.33 13.43
C ASN A 106 6.29 -3.42 13.20
N ASN A 107 5.17 -3.07 12.57
CA ASN A 107 4.08 -4.02 12.27
C ASN A 107 4.19 -4.57 10.84
N THR A 108 4.61 -3.71 9.89
CA THR A 108 4.69 -4.05 8.45
C THR A 108 6.06 -4.59 8.03
N GLY A 109 7.10 -4.41 8.83
CA GLY A 109 8.49 -4.70 8.46
C GLY A 109 9.06 -3.74 7.41
N LEU A 110 8.29 -2.76 6.94
CA LEU A 110 8.68 -1.85 5.86
C LEU A 110 8.50 -0.40 6.28
N GLU A 111 9.43 0.47 5.87
CA GLU A 111 9.29 1.93 5.98
C GLU A 111 9.60 2.56 4.62
N PHE A 112 8.66 3.30 4.05
CA PHE A 112 8.86 4.03 2.79
C PHE A 112 8.98 5.53 3.06
N GLY A 113 10.18 6.05 2.87
CA GLY A 113 10.47 7.48 2.91
C GLY A 113 10.47 8.07 1.50
N PHE A 114 9.49 8.94 1.21
CA PHE A 114 9.40 9.66 -0.07
C PHE A 114 10.01 11.07 -0.03
N GLY A 115 10.66 11.44 1.08
CA GLY A 115 11.17 12.79 1.30
C GLY A 115 10.07 13.79 1.64
N GLU A 116 10.28 15.05 1.26
CA GLU A 116 9.30 16.11 1.49
C GLU A 116 8.16 16.04 0.49
N TYR A 117 6.94 16.14 1.00
CA TYR A 117 5.72 16.19 0.21
C TYR A 117 5.38 17.64 -0.10
N GLU A 118 5.20 17.96 -1.39
CA GLU A 118 4.74 19.28 -1.83
C GLU A 118 3.24 19.51 -1.54
N GLY A 119 2.49 18.43 -1.26
CA GLY A 119 1.06 18.46 -0.95
C GLY A 119 0.64 17.34 0.02
N ASP A 120 -0.61 16.89 -0.08
CA ASP A 120 -1.12 15.81 0.77
C ASP A 120 -0.61 14.43 0.35
N TYR A 121 -0.17 14.26 -0.89
CA TYR A 121 0.27 12.97 -1.41
C TYR A 121 1.27 13.13 -2.56
N ILE A 122 1.97 12.05 -2.85
CA ILE A 122 2.71 11.84 -4.09
C ILE A 122 1.98 10.75 -4.88
N LYS A 123 1.88 10.94 -6.19
CA LYS A 123 1.24 10.02 -7.12
C LYS A 123 2.28 9.47 -8.08
N PHE A 124 2.25 8.16 -8.29
CA PHE A 124 2.97 7.48 -9.34
C PHE A 124 1.99 6.69 -10.22
N ASN A 125 2.31 6.57 -11.49
CA ASN A 125 1.65 5.69 -12.44
C ASN A 125 2.54 4.45 -12.65
N SER A 126 1.95 3.34 -13.10
CA SER A 126 2.69 2.07 -13.27
C SER A 126 3.80 2.07 -14.33
N ASN A 127 3.89 3.12 -15.14
CA ASN A 127 4.99 3.31 -16.09
C ASN A 127 6.09 4.25 -15.56
N ASP A 128 5.90 4.86 -14.39
CA ASP A 128 6.91 5.71 -13.78
C ASP A 128 8.01 4.83 -13.17
N LEU A 129 9.27 5.22 -13.31
CA LEU A 129 10.36 4.57 -12.58
C LEU A 129 10.33 5.05 -11.13
N ILE A 130 10.26 4.10 -10.18
CA ILE A 130 10.20 4.44 -8.75
C ILE A 130 11.43 3.86 -8.03
N PRO A 131 12.60 4.50 -8.14
CA PRO A 131 13.83 4.00 -7.56
C PRO A 131 13.95 4.27 -6.05
N PHE A 132 14.62 3.37 -5.33
CA PHE A 132 14.88 3.49 -3.90
C PHE A 132 16.31 3.06 -3.52
N ASN A 133 16.90 3.76 -2.55
CA ASN A 133 17.96 3.20 -1.72
C ASN A 133 17.32 2.40 -0.58
N SER A 134 17.63 1.11 -0.51
CA SER A 134 17.12 0.22 0.54
C SER A 134 18.20 -0.14 1.54
N THR A 135 17.88 -0.08 2.83
CA THR A 135 18.71 -0.57 3.94
C THR A 135 17.90 -1.47 4.85
N PHE A 136 18.56 -2.38 5.57
CA PHE A 136 17.91 -3.27 6.52
C PHE A 136 18.41 -3.02 7.94
N ASP A 137 17.48 -2.79 8.87
CA ASP A 137 17.73 -2.72 10.31
C ASP A 137 17.54 -4.10 10.94
N ASP A 138 18.64 -4.80 11.17
CA ASP A 138 18.65 -6.13 11.79
C ASP A 138 18.06 -6.14 13.21
N LYS A 139 18.10 -5.03 13.94
CA LYS A 139 17.61 -5.00 15.32
C LYS A 139 16.09 -5.00 15.37
N ASN A 140 15.47 -4.16 14.53
CA ASN A 140 14.02 -4.00 14.50
C ASN A 140 13.34 -4.84 13.41
N GLN A 141 14.11 -5.52 12.56
CA GLN A 141 13.63 -6.31 11.43
C GLN A 141 12.81 -5.45 10.45
N ILE A 142 13.31 -4.23 10.17
CA ILE A 142 12.67 -3.27 9.28
C ILE A 142 13.55 -3.05 8.05
N ARG A 143 12.93 -3.11 6.87
CA ARG A 143 13.52 -2.60 5.64
C ARG A 143 13.07 -1.17 5.39
N HIS A 144 14.05 -0.27 5.33
CA HIS A 144 13.82 1.13 4.98
C HIS A 144 14.05 1.32 3.48
N PHE A 145 13.14 2.02 2.83
CA PHE A 145 13.22 2.44 1.44
C PHE A 145 13.25 3.96 1.38
N ASN A 146 14.31 4.54 0.85
CA ASN A 146 14.45 5.98 0.68
C ASN A 146 14.37 6.31 -0.80
N TYR A 147 13.30 6.99 -1.21
CA TYR A 147 13.02 7.32 -2.60
C TYR A 147 14.15 8.18 -3.18
N ILE A 148 14.60 7.82 -4.39
CA ILE A 148 15.62 8.58 -5.11
C ILE A 148 14.89 9.53 -6.05
N LYS A 149 14.78 10.80 -5.65
CA LYS A 149 14.24 11.85 -6.52
C LYS A 149 15.27 12.15 -7.61
N GLU A 150 14.89 11.96 -8.87
CA GLU A 150 15.69 12.36 -10.05
C GLU A 150 15.88 13.89 -10.12
#